data_AF-A0A257JDX2-F1
#
_entry.id   AF-A0A257JDX2-F1
#
_cell.length_a   1.000
_cell.length_b   1.000
_cell.length_c   1.000
_cell.angle_alpha   90.00
_cell.angle_beta   90.00
_cell.angle_gamma   90.00
#
_symmetry.space_group_name_H-M   'P 1'
#
loop_
_entity.id
_entity.type
_entity.pdbx_description
1 polymer ?
#
loop_
_entity_poly.entity_id
_entity_poly.type
_entity_poly.pdbx_seq_one_letter_code
_entity_poly.pdbx_strand_id
1 'polypeptide(L)'
;TFNLRSATTQYGNYLLGTVTGTDAFGQVSTFAGARPTGVPATLAATSGAFFLVPNGSGGAAFATATPSRAGVTADYYWNNNAARVIQPQSNRTNVFASGEFDLNDRITVFADASLYQAQSVTYREPDGITQSTDGFIIVPASNPYNPFGDRFWSPTGAANADGTPRLTGTPSAVSITNKRLSDLATRTDYVDTSVYRGVVGLRGKLSGSWSWEAALLYSAG
;
A
#
# COMPACT_ATOMS: atom_id res chain seq x y z
N THR A 1 10.75 -4.06 18.02
CA THR A 1 10.41 -2.79 18.69
C THR A 1 9.33 -2.09 17.90
N PHE A 2 8.32 -1.53 18.57
CA PHE A 2 7.19 -0.84 17.95
C PHE A 2 7.64 0.47 17.29
N ASN A 3 7.15 0.75 16.07
CA ASN A 3 7.49 1.95 15.32
C ASN A 3 6.53 3.11 15.66
N LEU A 4 7.02 4.11 16.40
CA LEU A 4 6.28 5.32 16.77
C LEU A 4 5.87 6.21 15.59
N ARG A 5 6.39 5.98 14.37
CA ARG A 5 6.14 6.79 13.18
C ARG A 5 4.85 6.44 12.44
N SER A 6 4.19 5.32 12.78
CA SER A 6 2.92 4.96 12.13
C SER A 6 1.76 5.73 12.74
N ALA A 7 0.99 6.43 11.92
CA ALA A 7 -0.26 7.08 12.34
C ALA A 7 -1.51 6.24 12.05
N THR A 8 -1.35 5.06 11.43
CA THR A 8 -2.46 4.24 10.96
C THR A 8 -2.66 3.01 11.85
N THR A 9 -3.93 2.68 12.08
CA THR A 9 -4.39 1.48 12.81
C THR A 9 -5.11 0.54 11.84
N GLN A 10 -4.97 -0.77 12.04
CA GLN A 10 -5.73 -1.78 11.29
C GLN A 10 -7.23 -1.75 11.62
N TYR A 11 -7.57 -1.29 12.83
CA TYR A 11 -8.96 -1.24 13.31
C TYR A 11 -9.70 0.02 12.84
N GLY A 12 -8.95 1.10 12.56
CA GLY A 12 -9.45 2.34 11.98
C GLY A 12 -9.87 3.41 12.99
N ASN A 13 -9.89 4.65 12.49
CA ASN A 13 -10.40 5.86 13.11
C ASN A 13 -11.51 6.41 12.23
N TYR A 14 -12.62 6.78 12.85
CA TYR A 14 -13.84 7.14 12.18
C TYR A 14 -14.43 8.41 12.81
N LEU A 15 -15.18 9.14 11.99
CA LEU A 15 -15.88 10.35 12.40
C LEU A 15 -17.36 10.20 12.05
N LEU A 16 -18.19 10.11 13.08
CA LEU A 16 -19.63 10.14 12.96
C LEU A 16 -20.10 11.58 12.72
N GLY A 17 -21.08 11.77 11.84
CA GLY A 17 -21.58 13.10 11.54
C GLY A 17 -22.40 13.21 10.26
N THR A 18 -22.33 14.37 9.62
CA THR A 18 -23.10 14.69 8.43
C THR A 18 -22.22 15.30 7.35
N VAL A 19 -22.53 14.96 6.09
CA VAL A 19 -21.96 15.65 4.93
C VAL A 19 -22.54 17.07 4.89
N THR A 20 -21.68 18.07 4.85
CA THR A 20 -22.09 19.50 4.86
C THR A 20 -21.85 20.20 3.53
N GLY A 21 -21.13 19.56 2.61
CA GLY A 21 -20.89 20.12 1.30
C GLY A 21 -20.35 19.08 0.32
N THR A 22 -20.72 19.27 -0.94
CA THR A 22 -20.19 18.54 -2.09
C THR A 22 -19.65 19.53 -3.10
N ASP A 23 -18.65 19.13 -3.88
CA ASP A 23 -18.14 19.93 -4.99
C ASP A 23 -19.05 19.82 -6.23
N ALA A 24 -18.64 20.48 -7.31
CA ALA A 24 -19.36 20.49 -8.59
C ALA A 24 -19.44 19.12 -9.28
N PHE A 25 -18.64 18.13 -8.84
CA PHE A 25 -18.61 16.77 -9.36
C PHE A 25 -19.33 15.78 -8.44
N GLY A 26 -19.98 16.27 -7.38
CA GLY A 26 -20.71 15.44 -6.42
C GLY A 26 -19.81 14.73 -5.40
N GLN A 27 -18.52 15.05 -5.35
CA GLN A 27 -17.61 14.53 -4.32
C GLN A 27 -17.83 15.28 -3.01
N VAL A 28 -17.74 14.58 -1.88
CA VAL A 28 -17.87 15.20 -0.56
C VAL A 28 -16.66 16.10 -0.31
N SER A 29 -16.91 17.37 -0.08
CA SER A 29 -15.87 18.40 0.15
C SER A 29 -15.77 18.82 1.61
N THR A 30 -16.85 18.68 2.39
CA THR A 30 -16.85 18.95 3.83
C THR A 30 -17.76 17.97 4.59
N PHE A 31 -17.33 17.63 5.81
CA PHE A 31 -18.06 16.77 6.73
C PHE A 31 -17.98 17.34 8.15
N ALA A 32 -19.12 17.51 8.79
CA ALA A 32 -19.20 17.97 10.17
C ALA A 32 -19.28 16.78 11.12
N GLY A 33 -18.22 16.56 11.89
CA GLY A 33 -18.19 15.55 12.95
C GLY A 33 -19.00 15.98 14.17
N ALA A 34 -19.92 15.13 14.61
CA ALA A 34 -20.67 15.30 15.85
C ALA A 34 -21.29 13.97 16.29
N ARG A 35 -21.39 13.74 17.60
CA ARG A 35 -22.22 12.64 18.10
C ARG A 35 -23.71 13.01 17.95
N PRO A 36 -24.52 12.25 17.19
CA PRO A 36 -25.94 12.51 17.04
C PRO A 36 -26.70 12.27 18.34
N THR A 37 -27.85 12.93 18.48
CA THR A 37 -28.77 12.72 19.60
C THR A 37 -29.16 11.24 19.72
N GLY A 38 -29.18 10.72 20.95
CA GLY A 38 -29.52 9.32 21.24
C GLY A 38 -28.36 8.34 21.11
N VAL A 39 -27.26 8.70 20.44
CA VAL A 39 -26.05 7.85 20.40
C VAL A 39 -25.28 7.96 21.72
N PRO A 40 -25.04 6.84 22.45
CA PRO A 40 -24.33 6.85 23.73
C PRO A 40 -22.89 7.35 23.65
N ALA A 41 -22.44 7.96 24.75
CA ALA A 41 -21.06 8.44 24.90
C ALA A 41 -19.99 7.35 24.96
N THR A 42 -20.39 6.09 25.08
CA THR A 42 -19.51 4.93 25.00
C THR A 42 -19.19 4.51 23.57
N LEU A 43 -19.99 4.97 22.58
CA LEU A 43 -19.82 4.60 21.17
C LEU A 43 -19.05 5.65 20.36
N ALA A 44 -19.21 6.93 20.70
CA ALA A 44 -18.52 8.04 20.04
C ALA A 44 -18.29 9.22 20.99
N ALA A 45 -17.20 9.96 20.77
CA ALA A 45 -16.92 11.22 21.45
C ALA A 45 -17.90 12.31 21.01
N THR A 46 -18.00 13.41 21.76
CA THR A 46 -18.87 14.55 21.39
C THR A 46 -18.57 15.10 20.00
N SER A 47 -17.30 15.08 19.57
CA SER A 47 -16.85 15.45 18.22
C SER A 47 -17.28 14.47 17.12
N GLY A 48 -17.94 13.36 17.47
CA GLY A 48 -18.24 12.25 16.57
C GLY A 48 -17.09 11.26 16.39
N ALA A 49 -15.91 11.54 16.94
CA ALA A 49 -14.76 10.65 16.79
C ALA A 49 -14.98 9.31 17.51
N PHE A 50 -14.68 8.21 16.84
CA PHE A 50 -14.64 6.89 17.44
C PHE A 50 -13.59 6.00 16.78
N PHE A 51 -13.12 5.02 17.54
CA PHE A 51 -12.08 4.08 17.15
C PHE A 51 -12.61 2.68 17.40
N LEU A 52 -12.29 1.76 16.50
CA LEU A 52 -12.47 0.35 16.81
C LEU A 52 -11.18 -0.15 17.46
N VAL A 53 -11.33 -0.95 18.51
CA VAL A 53 -10.22 -1.55 19.26
C VAL A 53 -10.53 -3.02 19.54
N PRO A 54 -9.53 -3.89 19.64
CA PRO A 54 -9.77 -5.29 19.98
C PRO A 54 -10.34 -5.40 21.41
N ASN A 55 -11.35 -6.24 21.59
CA ASN A 55 -12.05 -6.39 22.88
C ASN A 55 -11.47 -7.49 23.79
N GLY A 56 -10.32 -8.09 23.41
CA GLY A 56 -9.67 -9.18 24.15
C GLY A 56 -10.28 -10.58 23.94
N SER A 57 -11.50 -10.67 23.39
CA SER A 57 -12.23 -11.92 23.13
C SER A 57 -12.33 -12.26 21.64
N GLY A 58 -11.44 -11.70 20.81
CA GLY A 58 -11.44 -11.90 19.36
C GLY A 58 -12.43 -11.02 18.57
N GLY A 59 -13.09 -10.06 19.22
CA GLY A 59 -13.98 -9.09 18.56
C GLY A 59 -13.46 -7.65 18.62
N ALA A 60 -14.30 -6.72 18.14
CA ALA A 60 -14.05 -5.29 18.21
C ALA A 60 -14.95 -4.62 19.28
N ALA A 61 -14.44 -3.56 19.88
CA ALA A 61 -15.16 -2.65 20.76
C ALA A 61 -14.99 -1.20 20.28
N PHE A 62 -15.91 -0.33 20.68
CA PHE A 62 -15.83 1.10 20.43
C PHE A 62 -14.97 1.76 21.51
N ALA A 63 -14.11 2.69 21.09
CA ALA A 63 -13.40 3.62 21.95
C ALA A 63 -13.67 5.05 21.47
N THR A 64 -13.76 5.99 22.41
CA THR A 64 -14.08 7.40 22.14
C THR A 64 -12.87 8.32 22.28
N ALA A 65 -11.71 7.75 22.56
CA ALA A 65 -10.44 8.45 22.59
C ALA A 65 -9.45 7.70 21.71
N THR A 66 -8.51 8.44 21.12
CA THR A 66 -7.45 7.86 20.31
C THR A 66 -6.64 6.86 21.16
N PRO A 67 -6.40 5.64 20.67
CA PRO A 67 -5.56 4.68 21.37
C PRO A 67 -4.20 5.28 21.75
N SER A 68 -3.71 4.98 22.96
CA SER A 68 -2.40 5.47 23.39
C SER A 68 -1.29 4.81 22.56
N ARG A 69 -0.23 5.57 22.28
CA ARG A 69 1.01 5.06 21.65
C ARG A 69 1.94 4.38 22.65
N ALA A 70 1.53 4.26 23.91
CA ALA A 70 2.25 3.59 24.97
C ALA A 70 1.43 2.41 25.53
N GLY A 71 2.12 1.45 26.13
CA GLY A 71 1.48 0.26 26.70
C GLY A 71 0.85 -0.65 25.64
N VAL A 72 -0.17 -1.40 26.05
CA VAL A 72 -0.79 -2.47 25.23
C VAL A 72 -1.52 -1.96 23.98
N THR A 73 -1.95 -0.68 23.97
CA THR A 73 -2.65 -0.09 22.82
C THR A 73 -1.68 0.38 21.74
N ALA A 74 -0.37 0.43 22.02
CA ALA A 74 0.65 0.73 21.02
C ALA A 74 0.61 -0.27 19.86
N ASP A 75 0.36 -1.55 20.17
CA ASP A 75 0.28 -2.63 19.18
C ASP A 75 -0.94 -2.52 18.24
N TYR A 76 -1.88 -1.60 18.51
CA TYR A 76 -3.02 -1.35 17.61
C TYR A 76 -2.60 -0.59 16.36
N TYR A 77 -1.48 0.12 16.44
CA TYR A 77 -0.89 0.84 15.32
C TYR A 77 -0.04 -0.09 14.48
N TRP A 78 -0.07 0.14 13.17
CA TRP A 78 0.68 -0.70 12.25
C TRP A 78 2.19 -0.52 12.40
N ASN A 79 2.94 -1.60 12.52
CA ASN A 79 4.40 -1.54 12.52
C ASN A 79 4.96 -1.59 11.09
N ASN A 80 5.27 -0.44 10.51
CA ASN A 80 5.85 -0.38 9.15
C ASN A 80 7.24 -1.03 9.05
N ASN A 81 7.99 -1.15 10.16
CA ASN A 81 9.33 -1.75 10.11
C ASN A 81 9.28 -3.24 9.75
N ALA A 82 8.15 -3.91 9.94
CA ALA A 82 7.99 -5.31 9.56
C ALA A 82 7.88 -5.52 8.05
N ALA A 83 7.42 -4.52 7.30
CA ALA A 83 7.18 -4.62 5.85
C ALA A 83 8.19 -3.85 5.00
N ARG A 84 8.86 -2.85 5.58
CA ARG A 84 9.82 -2.01 4.84
C ARG A 84 11.17 -2.69 4.70
N VAL A 85 11.57 -2.88 3.46
CA VAL A 85 12.87 -3.40 3.10
C VAL A 85 13.77 -2.23 2.67
N ILE A 86 14.97 -2.11 3.26
CA ILE A 86 15.95 -1.09 2.86
C ILE A 86 16.67 -1.51 1.58
N GLN A 87 16.94 -2.81 1.43
CA GLN A 87 17.60 -3.38 0.26
C GLN A 87 16.76 -4.55 -0.28
N PRO A 88 16.22 -4.46 -1.49
CA PRO A 88 15.45 -5.55 -2.08
C PRO A 88 16.29 -6.82 -2.17
N GLN A 89 15.63 -7.97 -2.07
CA GLN A 89 16.29 -9.24 -2.35
C GLN A 89 16.55 -9.32 -3.85
N SER A 90 17.82 -9.40 -4.25
CA SER A 90 18.23 -9.45 -5.66
C SER A 90 19.03 -10.70 -5.95
N ASN A 91 18.62 -11.45 -6.97
CA ASN A 91 19.42 -12.51 -7.57
C ASN A 91 20.04 -11.97 -8.85
N ARG A 92 21.37 -12.14 -9.01
CA ARG A 92 22.12 -11.66 -10.18
C ARG A 92 22.91 -12.80 -10.80
N THR A 93 22.74 -13.00 -12.09
CA THR A 93 23.46 -13.98 -12.89
C THR A 93 24.31 -13.25 -13.93
N ASN A 94 25.60 -13.56 -13.95
CA ASN A 94 26.55 -13.07 -14.94
C ASN A 94 27.13 -14.26 -15.69
N VAL A 95 27.03 -14.24 -17.01
CA VAL A 95 27.69 -15.22 -17.88
C VAL A 95 28.60 -14.47 -18.84
N PHE A 96 29.83 -14.92 -18.96
CA PHE A 96 30.81 -14.40 -19.91
C PHE A 96 31.44 -15.56 -20.67
N ALA A 97 31.60 -15.40 -21.97
CA ALA A 97 32.27 -16.35 -22.84
C ALA A 97 33.14 -15.58 -23.84
N SER A 98 34.37 -16.03 -24.04
CA SER A 98 35.31 -15.46 -24.99
C SER A 98 36.00 -16.57 -25.76
N GLY A 99 36.31 -16.32 -27.03
CA GLY A 99 37.04 -17.25 -27.88
C GLY A 99 37.89 -16.53 -28.91
N GLU A 100 39.06 -17.07 -29.18
CA GLU A 100 39.94 -16.63 -30.25
C GLU A 100 40.27 -17.82 -31.16
N PHE A 101 40.39 -17.56 -32.45
CA PHE A 101 40.75 -18.56 -33.44
C PHE A 101 41.68 -17.96 -34.50
N ASP A 102 42.85 -18.56 -34.65
CA ASP A 102 43.81 -18.15 -35.67
C ASP A 102 43.41 -18.73 -37.03
N LEU A 103 42.91 -17.88 -37.93
CA LEU A 103 42.57 -18.26 -39.31
C LEU A 103 43.84 -18.60 -40.11
N ASN A 104 44.93 -17.89 -39.84
CA ASN A 104 46.27 -18.10 -40.40
C ASN A 104 47.29 -17.29 -39.58
N ASP A 105 48.58 -17.37 -39.95
CA ASP A 105 49.70 -16.69 -39.29
C ASP A 105 49.58 -15.15 -39.20
N ARG A 106 48.60 -14.54 -39.85
CA ARG A 106 48.43 -13.07 -39.96
C ARG A 106 47.08 -12.56 -39.49
N ILE A 107 46.08 -13.42 -39.29
CA ILE A 107 44.70 -13.05 -38.97
C ILE A 107 44.16 -13.94 -37.85
N THR A 108 43.69 -13.31 -36.78
CA THR A 108 42.98 -13.95 -35.67
C THR A 108 41.54 -13.42 -35.63
N VAL A 109 40.58 -14.33 -35.52
CA VAL A 109 39.19 -14.02 -35.18
C VAL A 109 39.07 -14.00 -33.67
N PHE A 110 38.35 -13.03 -33.13
CA PHE A 110 37.95 -13.04 -31.72
C PHE A 110 36.45 -12.81 -31.59
N ALA A 111 35.88 -13.39 -30.55
CA ALA A 111 34.48 -13.19 -30.20
C ALA A 111 34.32 -13.20 -28.68
N ASP A 112 33.55 -12.23 -28.18
CA ASP A 112 33.18 -12.11 -26.78
C ASP A 112 31.66 -12.01 -26.65
N ALA A 113 31.10 -12.68 -25.64
CA ALA A 113 29.69 -12.60 -25.30
C ALA A 113 29.53 -12.44 -23.78
N SER A 114 28.64 -11.56 -23.36
CA SER A 114 28.27 -11.37 -21.97
C SER A 114 26.77 -11.24 -21.80
N LEU A 115 26.25 -11.90 -20.77
CA LEU A 115 24.86 -11.85 -20.32
C LEU A 115 24.84 -11.42 -18.87
N TYR A 116 24.06 -10.39 -18.57
CA TYR A 116 23.66 -10.00 -17.24
C TYR A 116 22.16 -10.22 -17.09
N GLN A 117 21.73 -10.83 -16.00
CA GLN A 117 20.34 -10.86 -15.61
C GLN A 117 20.22 -10.61 -14.11
N ALA A 118 19.31 -9.73 -13.71
CA ALA A 118 18.99 -9.47 -12.33
C ALA A 118 17.48 -9.48 -12.13
N GLN A 119 17.05 -10.13 -11.05
CA GLN A 119 15.67 -10.13 -10.59
C GLN A 119 15.66 -9.64 -9.16
N SER A 120 14.86 -8.62 -8.87
CA SER A 120 14.76 -8.01 -7.55
C SER A 120 13.32 -7.98 -7.09
N VAL A 121 13.09 -8.35 -5.83
CA VAL A 121 11.77 -8.28 -5.19
C VAL A 121 11.81 -7.28 -4.05
N THR A 122 10.83 -6.39 -4.01
CA THR A 122 10.59 -5.52 -2.87
C THR A 122 9.15 -5.63 -2.38
N TYR A 123 9.00 -5.49 -1.07
CA TYR A 123 7.70 -5.48 -0.40
C TYR A 123 7.42 -4.07 0.13
N ARG A 124 6.15 -3.69 0.12
CA ARG A 124 5.65 -2.50 0.81
C ARG A 124 4.46 -2.89 1.68
N GLU A 125 4.29 -2.12 2.75
CA GLU A 125 3.12 -2.24 3.61
C GLU A 125 1.79 -2.13 2.81
N PRO A 126 0.70 -2.77 3.26
CA PRO A 126 -0.64 -2.51 2.76
C PRO A 126 -0.99 -1.02 2.91
N ASP A 127 -1.73 -0.49 1.93
CA ASP A 127 -2.07 0.93 1.92
C ASP A 127 -2.99 1.30 3.09
N GLY A 128 -2.77 2.50 3.60
CA GLY A 128 -3.63 3.11 4.60
C GLY A 128 -4.44 4.23 3.96
N ILE A 129 -5.74 4.24 4.22
CA ILE A 129 -6.60 5.39 3.96
C ILE A 129 -6.23 6.48 4.96
N THR A 130 -6.02 7.71 4.50
CA THR A 130 -6.04 8.90 5.34
C THR A 130 -6.86 10.01 4.69
N GLN A 131 -7.82 10.56 5.42
CA GLN A 131 -8.74 11.56 4.87
C GLN A 131 -8.04 12.84 4.37
N SER A 132 -6.89 13.20 4.95
CA SER A 132 -6.12 14.37 4.53
C SER A 132 -5.47 14.22 3.15
N THR A 133 -5.20 12.99 2.69
CA THR A 133 -4.59 12.73 1.37
C THR A 133 -5.60 12.18 0.37
N ASP A 134 -6.53 11.36 0.84
CA ASP A 134 -7.43 10.57 -0.02
C ASP A 134 -8.84 11.17 -0.09
N GLY A 135 -9.09 12.26 0.66
CA GLY A 135 -10.38 12.91 0.75
C GLY A 135 -11.38 12.18 1.65
N PHE A 136 -12.65 12.54 1.53
CA PHE A 136 -13.71 11.98 2.36
C PHE A 136 -14.18 10.63 1.82
N ILE A 137 -13.87 9.56 2.55
CA ILE A 137 -14.52 8.26 2.36
C ILE A 137 -15.72 8.19 3.30
N ILE A 138 -16.93 8.25 2.73
CA ILE A 138 -18.18 8.31 3.50
C ILE A 138 -18.94 6.99 3.36
N VAL A 139 -19.28 6.41 4.51
CA VAL A 139 -20.29 5.37 4.64
C VAL A 139 -21.62 6.08 4.97
N PRO A 140 -22.57 6.17 4.03
CA PRO A 140 -23.81 6.90 4.26
C PRO A 140 -24.68 6.22 5.32
N ALA A 141 -25.62 6.97 5.91
CA ALA A 141 -26.57 6.43 6.90
C ALA A 141 -27.45 5.30 6.33
N SER A 142 -27.74 5.35 5.02
CA SER A 142 -28.52 4.33 4.31
C SER A 142 -27.75 3.04 4.03
N ASN A 143 -26.43 3.00 4.26
CA ASN A 143 -25.66 1.78 4.05
C ASN A 143 -26.03 0.74 5.13
N PRO A 144 -26.45 -0.49 4.76
CA PRO A 144 -26.87 -1.50 5.73
C PRO A 144 -25.75 -1.97 6.66
N TYR A 145 -24.48 -1.75 6.29
CA TYR A 145 -23.31 -2.08 7.09
C TYR A 145 -22.82 -0.92 7.96
N ASN A 146 -23.47 0.25 7.91
CA ASN A 146 -23.16 1.34 8.82
C ASN A 146 -23.78 1.08 10.20
N PRO A 147 -22.98 0.88 11.27
CA PRO A 147 -23.50 0.60 12.61
C PRO A 147 -24.28 1.78 13.23
N PHE A 148 -24.14 2.99 12.67
CA PHE A 148 -24.90 4.18 13.04
C PHE A 148 -25.97 4.55 12.01
N GLY A 149 -26.23 3.66 11.05
CA GLY A 149 -27.17 3.88 9.95
C GLY A 149 -28.63 3.55 10.28
N ASP A 150 -29.50 3.79 9.29
CA ASP A 150 -30.96 3.66 9.38
C ASP A 150 -31.43 2.24 9.71
N ARG A 151 -30.57 1.25 9.44
CA ARG A 151 -30.81 -0.17 9.72
C ARG A 151 -30.83 -0.50 11.22
N PHE A 152 -30.08 0.27 12.02
CA PHE A 152 -29.89 0.04 13.44
C PHE A 152 -30.47 1.15 14.32
N TRP A 153 -30.62 2.37 13.79
CA TRP A 153 -31.08 3.54 14.53
C TRP A 153 -32.37 4.11 13.94
N SER A 154 -33.24 4.64 14.79
CA SER A 154 -34.44 5.37 14.41
C SER A 154 -34.68 6.51 15.40
N PRO A 155 -35.04 7.73 14.96
CA PRO A 155 -35.32 8.83 15.88
C PRO A 155 -36.43 8.52 16.90
N THR A 156 -37.36 7.62 16.55
CA THR A 156 -38.47 7.17 17.40
C THR A 156 -38.31 5.75 17.93
N GLY A 157 -37.23 5.05 17.55
CA GLY A 157 -37.05 3.62 17.87
C GLY A 157 -37.98 2.67 17.10
N ALA A 158 -38.66 3.16 16.06
CA ALA A 158 -39.55 2.33 15.24
C ALA A 158 -38.79 1.14 14.64
N ALA A 159 -39.39 -0.05 14.60
CA ALA A 159 -38.78 -1.23 13.99
C ALA A 159 -38.55 -1.04 12.48
N ASN A 160 -37.68 -1.87 11.88
CA ASN A 160 -37.53 -1.96 10.43
C ASN A 160 -38.79 -2.57 9.80
N ALA A 161 -38.94 -2.45 8.47
CA ALA A 161 -40.05 -3.06 7.73
C ALA A 161 -40.10 -4.60 7.86
N ASP A 162 -38.94 -5.24 8.10
CA ASP A 162 -38.79 -6.67 8.36
C ASP A 162 -39.10 -7.05 9.83
N GLY A 163 -39.53 -6.10 10.66
CA GLY A 163 -39.85 -6.30 12.07
C GLY A 163 -38.64 -6.30 13.01
N THR A 164 -37.40 -6.19 12.50
CA THR A 164 -36.22 -6.17 13.36
C THR A 164 -36.13 -4.87 14.17
N PRO A 165 -35.74 -4.93 15.47
CA PRO A 165 -35.72 -3.77 16.34
C PRO A 165 -34.61 -2.78 15.96
N ARG A 166 -34.80 -1.51 16.33
CA ARG A 166 -33.82 -0.42 16.20
C ARG A 166 -33.65 0.33 17.52
N LEU A 167 -32.47 0.87 17.74
CA LEU A 167 -32.16 1.75 18.86
C LEU A 167 -32.75 3.15 18.61
N THR A 168 -33.18 3.82 19.68
CA THR A 168 -33.65 5.20 19.60
C THR A 168 -32.47 6.17 19.48
N GLY A 169 -32.40 6.89 18.38
CA GLY A 169 -31.38 7.91 18.12
C GLY A 169 -31.33 8.32 16.65
N THR A 170 -30.63 9.41 16.34
CA THR A 170 -30.54 9.95 14.98
C THR A 170 -29.52 9.14 14.16
N PRO A 171 -29.94 8.48 13.06
CA PRO A 171 -29.01 7.83 12.14
C PRO A 171 -28.03 8.85 11.53
N SER A 172 -26.79 8.41 11.27
CA SER A 172 -25.74 9.32 10.84
C SER A 172 -24.71 8.62 9.94
N ALA A 173 -24.13 9.40 9.04
CA ALA A 173 -23.06 8.92 8.17
C ALA A 173 -21.76 8.81 8.96
N VAL A 174 -20.88 7.91 8.51
CA VAL A 174 -19.56 7.71 9.08
C VAL A 174 -18.52 8.06 8.04
N SER A 175 -17.60 8.97 8.36
CA SER A 175 -16.40 9.18 7.58
C SER A 175 -15.26 8.30 8.09
N ILE A 176 -14.59 7.58 7.19
CA ILE A 176 -13.38 6.85 7.50
C ILE A 176 -12.21 7.84 7.43
N THR A 177 -11.71 8.26 8.59
CA THR A 177 -10.63 9.25 8.67
C THR A 177 -9.25 8.64 8.51
N ASN A 178 -9.07 7.42 9.03
CA ASN A 178 -7.82 6.68 8.92
C ASN A 178 -8.08 5.18 9.08
N LYS A 179 -7.62 4.34 8.15
CA LYS A 179 -7.67 2.87 8.33
C LYS A 179 -6.64 2.19 7.44
N ARG A 180 -5.90 1.23 7.98
CA ARG A 180 -5.09 0.34 7.15
C ARG A 180 -5.93 -0.85 6.68
N LEU A 181 -5.89 -1.10 5.37
CA LEU A 181 -6.63 -2.19 4.74
C LEU A 181 -5.76 -3.45 4.72
N SER A 182 -5.59 -4.09 5.89
CA SER A 182 -4.81 -5.33 6.04
C SER A 182 -5.39 -6.52 5.28
N ASP A 183 -6.68 -6.44 4.94
CA ASP A 183 -7.41 -7.49 4.22
C ASP A 183 -7.16 -7.44 2.70
N LEU A 184 -6.44 -6.42 2.23
CA LEU A 184 -5.98 -6.32 0.84
C LEU A 184 -4.59 -6.93 0.69
N ALA A 185 -4.32 -7.43 -0.52
CA ALA A 185 -3.04 -8.05 -0.84
C ALA A 185 -1.86 -7.11 -0.58
N THR A 186 -0.78 -7.68 -0.03
CA THR A 186 0.49 -6.96 0.17
C THR A 186 1.03 -6.46 -1.16
N ARG A 187 1.52 -5.21 -1.17
CA ARG A 187 2.14 -4.63 -2.36
C ARG A 187 3.51 -5.24 -2.58
N THR A 188 3.63 -6.05 -3.63
CA THR A 188 4.87 -6.69 -4.06
C THR A 188 5.26 -6.16 -5.42
N ASP A 189 6.51 -5.77 -5.57
CA ASP A 189 7.06 -5.27 -6.83
C ASP A 189 8.25 -6.13 -7.27
N TYR A 190 8.23 -6.51 -8.54
CA TYR A 190 9.21 -7.37 -9.19
C TYR A 190 9.92 -6.55 -10.26
N VAL A 191 11.24 -6.39 -10.10
CA VAL A 191 12.09 -5.66 -11.04
C VAL A 191 13.03 -6.63 -11.71
N ASP A 192 12.80 -6.86 -13.00
CA ASP A 192 13.67 -7.65 -13.86
C ASP A 192 14.54 -6.73 -14.73
N THR A 193 15.81 -7.07 -14.89
CA THR A 193 16.76 -6.35 -15.74
C THR A 193 17.66 -7.35 -16.44
N SER A 194 17.80 -7.25 -17.75
CA SER A 194 18.73 -8.07 -18.53
C SER A 194 19.56 -7.21 -19.48
N VAL A 195 20.82 -7.60 -19.69
CA VAL A 195 21.70 -6.97 -20.68
C VAL A 195 22.43 -8.07 -21.42
N TYR A 196 22.40 -8.01 -22.73
CA TYR A 196 23.09 -8.91 -23.65
C TYR A 196 24.08 -8.08 -24.43
N ARG A 197 25.35 -8.52 -24.47
CA ARG A 197 26.39 -7.88 -25.29
C ARG A 197 27.19 -8.95 -26.01
N GLY A 198 27.37 -8.79 -27.31
CA GLY A 198 28.20 -9.63 -28.15
C GLY A 198 29.15 -8.77 -28.98
N VAL A 199 30.40 -9.19 -29.09
CA VAL A 199 31.42 -8.59 -29.96
C VAL A 199 32.02 -9.69 -30.81
N VAL A 200 32.18 -9.41 -32.10
CA VAL A 200 32.96 -10.28 -33.00
C VAL A 200 33.86 -9.41 -33.86
N GLY A 201 35.12 -9.80 -33.98
CA GLY A 201 36.09 -9.02 -34.70
C GLY A 201 37.23 -9.83 -35.28
N LEU A 202 38.03 -9.13 -36.09
CA LEU A 202 39.24 -9.63 -36.71
C LEU A 202 40.39 -8.73 -36.28
N ARG A 203 41.54 -9.33 -35.98
CA ARG A 203 42.79 -8.60 -35.77
C ARG A 203 43.91 -9.25 -36.56
N GLY A 204 44.91 -8.46 -36.95
CA GLY A 204 46.02 -8.98 -37.76
C GLY A 204 47.18 -8.02 -37.94
N LYS A 205 48.19 -8.46 -38.70
CA LYS A 205 49.37 -7.65 -39.04
C LYS A 205 49.50 -7.46 -40.55
N LEU A 206 49.59 -6.21 -41.01
CA LEU A 206 50.00 -5.84 -42.37
C LEU A 206 51.52 -5.61 -42.41
N SER A 207 52.19 -6.28 -43.36
CA SER A 207 53.63 -6.14 -43.64
C SER A 207 54.57 -6.31 -42.44
N GLY A 208 54.13 -6.98 -41.37
CA GLY A 208 54.90 -7.24 -40.16
C GLY A 208 55.11 -6.03 -39.24
N SER A 209 54.82 -4.81 -39.70
CA SER A 209 55.06 -3.55 -39.00
C SER A 209 53.81 -2.81 -38.55
N TRP A 210 52.63 -3.17 -39.07
CA TRP A 210 51.38 -2.50 -38.72
C TRP A 210 50.33 -3.50 -38.24
N SER A 211 49.76 -3.28 -37.05
CA SER A 211 48.66 -4.08 -36.50
C SER A 211 47.32 -3.38 -36.66
N TRP A 212 46.28 -4.14 -36.95
CA TRP A 212 44.91 -3.64 -37.06
C TRP A 212 43.92 -4.52 -36.33
N GLU A 213 42.77 -3.92 -36.01
CA GLU A 213 41.62 -4.58 -35.42
C GLU A 213 40.34 -3.92 -35.95
N ALA A 214 39.34 -4.74 -36.26
CA ALA A 214 38.00 -4.28 -36.61
C ALA A 214 36.97 -5.21 -35.97
N ALA A 215 35.92 -4.64 -35.39
CA ALA A 215 34.90 -5.40 -34.67
C ALA A 215 33.49 -4.84 -34.86
N LEU A 216 32.51 -5.73 -34.74
CA LEU A 216 31.09 -5.42 -34.64
C LEU A 216 30.63 -5.69 -33.21
N LEU A 217 29.91 -4.72 -32.63
CA LEU A 217 29.33 -4.79 -31.29
C LEU A 217 27.81 -4.79 -31.41
N TYR A 218 27.17 -5.74 -30.75
CA TYR A 218 25.74 -5.74 -30.49
C TYR A 218 25.49 -5.66 -28.98
N SER A 219 24.57 -4.80 -28.56
CA SER A 219 24.16 -4.65 -27.17
C SER A 219 22.67 -4.35 -27.08
N ALA A 220 21.96 -5.03 -26.18
CA ALA A 220 20.54 -4.84 -25.93
C ALA A 220 20.20 -5.09 -24.45
N GLY A 221 19.17 -4.43 -23.94
CA GLY A 221 18.67 -4.57 -22.57
C GLY A 221 17.37 -3.80 -22.38
#